data_AF-A0A078JHS2-F1
#
_entry.id   AF-A0A078JHS2-F1
#
_cell.length_a   1.000
_cell.length_b   1.000
_cell.length_c   1.000
_cell.angle_alpha   90.00
_cell.angle_beta   90.00
_cell.angle_gamma   90.00
#
_symmetry.space_group_name_H-M   'P 1'
#
loop_
_entity.id
_entity.type
_entity.pdbx_description
1 polymer ?
#
loop_
_entity_poly.entity_id
_entity_poly.type
_entity_poly.pdbx_seq_one_letter_code
_entity_poly.pdbx_strand_id
1 'polypeptide(L)'
;MNYFVLFILVTSTYFGLNEACKKNQVEIHNQLGPGKVLQFHCRSGDDDIGVKTLNFNDVPYIIRFHDEIPNLTNFDVRSEQFNMIQVPKELSGLIRDNPIGFIEYGGKPAIFDQTYLIQMGKVDLWVLEDGGAWSTKSLVLQPCQMHLLNESIKLLVRGTTQTDEVILAPCKLFSNYYLLYYDLRKNDLRKFNVGLTSDHWFGKPYADYILFDKNESILHLET
;
A
#
# COMPACT_ATOMS: atom_id res chain seq x y z
N MET A 1 26.22 36.02 0.01
CA MET A 1 26.05 34.70 0.66
C MET A 1 24.57 34.38 0.58
N ASN A 2 24.17 33.72 -0.51
CA ASN A 2 22.75 33.48 -0.80
C ASN A 2 22.42 32.08 -0.29
N TYR A 3 21.58 32.00 0.74
CA TYR A 3 21.04 30.73 1.22
C TYR A 3 19.96 30.26 0.23
N PHE A 4 20.25 29.20 -0.51
CA PHE A 4 19.25 28.45 -1.26
C PHE A 4 18.51 27.56 -0.26
N VAL A 5 17.35 28.00 0.21
CA VAL A 5 16.47 27.17 1.05
C VAL A 5 15.64 26.31 0.11
N LEU A 6 16.00 25.03 0.00
CA LEU A 6 15.25 24.03 -0.76
C LEU A 6 14.10 23.52 0.12
N PHE A 7 12.89 24.04 -0.10
CA PHE A 7 11.68 23.43 0.46
C PHE A 7 11.34 22.18 -0.37
N ILE A 8 11.77 21.01 0.09
CA ILE A 8 11.28 19.73 -0.47
C ILE A 8 9.88 19.50 0.11
N LEU A 9 8.86 19.83 -0.67
CA LEU A 9 7.47 19.54 -0.33
C LEU A 9 7.21 18.06 -0.65
N VAL A 10 7.41 17.18 0.33
CA VAL A 10 7.16 15.75 0.19
C VAL A 10 5.64 15.52 0.22
N THR A 11 5.01 15.30 -0.93
CA THR A 11 3.56 14.99 -1.05
C THR A 11 3.29 13.49 -0.98
N SER A 12 3.99 12.74 -0.11
CA SER A 12 3.79 11.29 -0.03
C SER A 12 2.70 10.96 1.00
N THR A 13 1.48 10.68 0.53
CA THR A 13 0.46 10.00 1.34
C THR A 13 0.75 8.50 1.32
N TYR A 14 0.99 7.90 2.48
CA TYR A 14 1.25 6.46 2.59
C TYR A 14 -0.03 5.73 3.03
N PHE A 15 -0.44 4.72 2.26
CA PHE A 15 -1.53 3.80 2.59
C PHE A 15 -0.97 2.39 2.74
N GLY A 16 -1.23 1.73 3.87
CA GLY A 16 -0.77 0.37 4.15
C GLY A 16 -1.91 -0.55 4.53
N LEU A 17 -1.85 -1.81 4.09
CA LEU A 17 -2.67 -2.90 4.63
C LEU A 17 -1.98 -3.50 5.84
N ASN A 18 -2.76 -3.83 6.85
CA ASN A 18 -2.32 -4.72 7.91
C ASN A 18 -3.08 -6.05 7.83
N GLU A 19 -2.38 -7.13 8.13
CA GLU A 19 -3.02 -8.43 8.34
C GLU A 19 -3.92 -8.34 9.57
N ALA A 20 -5.18 -8.75 9.43
CA ALA A 20 -6.26 -8.66 10.43
C ALA A 20 -6.02 -9.44 11.75
N CYS A 21 -4.78 -9.83 12.08
CA CYS A 21 -4.44 -10.60 13.27
C CYS A 21 -3.24 -10.05 14.07
N LYS A 22 -2.63 -8.92 13.67
CA LYS A 22 -1.57 -8.26 14.46
C LYS A 22 -1.88 -6.77 14.60
N LYS A 23 -1.68 -6.19 15.79
CA LYS A 23 -1.79 -4.74 15.97
C LYS A 23 -0.70 -4.05 15.14
N ASN A 24 -1.07 -3.05 14.34
CA ASN A 24 -0.11 -2.18 13.66
C ASN A 24 0.75 -1.48 14.71
N GLN A 25 2.01 -1.28 14.37
CA GLN A 25 2.97 -0.59 15.22
C GLN A 25 3.65 0.52 14.42
N VAL A 26 3.42 1.77 14.81
CA VAL A 26 4.22 2.91 14.34
C VAL A 26 5.19 3.29 15.45
N GLU A 27 6.47 3.36 15.12
CA GLU A 27 7.51 3.80 16.03
C GLU A 27 7.95 5.21 15.68
N ILE A 28 7.84 6.12 16.63
CA ILE A 28 8.26 7.51 16.48
C ILE A 28 9.63 7.65 17.15
N HIS A 29 10.62 8.01 16.36
CA HIS A 29 11.99 8.26 16.79
C HIS A 29 12.28 9.77 16.71
N ASN A 30 12.97 10.33 17.70
CA ASN A 30 13.47 11.71 17.63
C ASN A 30 14.97 11.73 17.37
N GLN A 31 15.32 12.06 16.12
CA GLN A 31 16.72 12.21 15.66
C GLN A 31 17.04 13.65 15.23
N LEU A 32 16.29 14.65 15.72
CA LEU A 32 16.42 16.07 15.33
C LEU A 32 17.68 16.77 15.86
N GLY A 33 18.45 16.11 16.72
CA GLY A 33 19.70 16.61 17.30
C GLY A 33 19.62 16.93 18.81
N PRO A 34 20.77 17.03 19.50
CA PRO A 34 20.82 17.25 20.96
C PRO A 34 20.05 18.50 21.41
N GLY A 35 19.27 18.36 22.49
CA GLY A 35 18.46 19.45 23.05
C GLY A 35 17.18 19.80 22.26
N LYS A 36 16.89 19.08 21.16
CA LYS A 36 15.62 19.21 20.43
C LYS A 36 14.60 18.21 20.98
N VAL A 37 13.47 18.71 21.44
CA VAL A 37 12.34 17.91 21.90
C VAL A 37 11.31 17.84 20.78
N LEU A 38 10.96 16.63 20.34
CA LEU A 38 9.89 16.39 19.38
C LEU A 38 8.56 16.37 20.14
N GLN A 39 7.62 17.24 19.79
CA GLN A 39 6.27 17.22 20.31
C GLN A 39 5.34 16.73 19.19
N PHE A 40 4.51 15.72 19.47
CA PHE A 40 3.57 15.18 18.51
C PHE A 40 2.23 14.87 19.17
N HIS A 41 1.14 14.94 18.41
CA HIS A 41 -0.21 14.61 18.86
C HIS A 41 -0.80 13.61 17.87
N CYS A 42 -1.22 12.45 18.35
CA CYS A 42 -1.89 11.46 17.51
C CYS A 42 -3.34 11.33 17.95
N ARG A 43 -4.26 11.44 16.98
CA ARG A 43 -5.69 11.23 17.16
C ARG A 43 -6.21 10.37 16.02
N SER A 44 -7.00 9.36 16.33
CA SER A 44 -7.63 8.47 15.37
C SER A 44 -9.07 8.20 15.80
N GLY A 45 -10.05 8.90 15.20
CA GLY A 45 -11.45 8.79 15.58
C GLY A 45 -11.69 9.19 17.03
N ASP A 46 -12.18 8.24 17.83
CA ASP A 46 -12.41 8.41 19.27
C ASP A 46 -11.13 8.17 20.12
N ASP A 47 -10.07 7.61 19.52
CA ASP A 47 -8.78 7.40 20.21
C ASP A 47 -7.93 8.68 20.12
N ASP A 48 -7.63 9.28 21.26
CA ASP A 48 -6.75 10.45 21.38
C ASP A 48 -5.66 10.16 22.43
N ILE A 49 -4.39 10.11 22.01
CA ILE A 49 -3.27 9.88 22.95
C ILE A 49 -2.81 11.16 23.65
N GLY A 50 -3.38 12.30 23.27
CA GLY A 50 -2.98 13.64 23.67
C GLY A 50 -1.63 14.04 23.10
N VAL A 51 -1.16 15.21 23.53
CA VAL A 51 0.16 15.71 23.13
C VAL A 51 1.25 14.93 23.87
N LYS A 52 2.16 14.33 23.12
CA LYS A 52 3.35 13.63 23.61
C LYS A 52 4.61 14.43 23.29
N THR A 53 5.64 14.23 24.10
CA THR A 53 6.98 14.80 23.90
C THR A 53 8.00 13.68 23.95
N LEU A 54 9.00 13.75 23.07
CA LEU A 54 10.07 12.77 22.92
C LEU A 54 11.41 13.50 22.84
N ASN A 55 12.34 13.19 23.74
CA ASN A 55 13.67 13.80 23.74
C ASN A 55 14.57 13.19 22.66
N PHE A 56 15.65 13.89 22.30
CA PHE A 56 16.63 13.40 21.34
C PHE A 56 17.24 12.06 21.79
N ASN A 57 17.25 11.07 20.89
CA ASN A 57 17.73 9.70 21.15
C ASN A 57 17.07 8.98 22.33
N ASP A 58 15.89 9.42 22.74
CA ASP A 58 15.10 8.72 23.75
C ASP A 58 14.46 7.44 23.17
N VAL A 59 13.92 6.60 24.04
CA VAL A 59 13.26 5.35 23.63
C VAL A 59 12.12 5.67 22.64
N PRO A 60 12.03 4.99 21.48
CA PRO A 60 11.01 5.28 20.49
C PRO A 60 9.60 5.16 21.06
N TYR A 61 8.74 6.12 20.73
CA TYR A 61 7.34 6.04 21.15
C TYR A 61 6.58 5.09 20.23
N ILE A 62 5.95 4.08 20.83
CA ILE A 62 5.26 3.02 20.09
C ILE A 62 3.76 3.28 20.10
N ILE A 63 3.20 3.62 18.95
CA ILE A 63 1.75 3.67 18.75
C ILE A 63 1.30 2.30 18.27
N ARG A 64 0.42 1.66 19.05
CA ARG A 64 -0.23 0.41 18.67
C ARG A 64 -1.67 0.70 18.30
N PHE A 65 -2.03 0.48 17.05
CA PHE A 65 -3.42 0.60 16.60
C PHE A 65 -3.91 -0.73 16.04
N HIS A 66 -5.22 -0.91 16.18
CA HIS A 66 -5.95 -1.97 15.51
C HIS A 66 -6.70 -1.26 14.39
N ASP A 67 -6.62 -1.80 13.18
CA ASP A 67 -7.53 -1.35 12.14
C ASP A 67 -8.88 -1.96 12.50
N GLU A 68 -9.80 -1.17 13.05
CA GLU A 68 -11.21 -1.53 12.95
C GLU A 68 -11.56 -1.48 11.47
N ILE A 69 -11.54 -2.66 10.84
CA ILE A 69 -12.15 -2.87 9.54
C ILE A 69 -13.60 -2.37 9.67
N PRO A 70 -14.01 -1.31 8.95
CA PRO A 70 -13.60 -0.97 7.58
C PRO A 70 -13.02 0.46 7.41
N ASN A 71 -12.11 0.91 8.28
CA ASN A 71 -11.53 2.25 8.18
C ASN A 71 -10.13 2.24 7.56
N LEU A 72 -9.89 3.15 6.62
CA LEU A 72 -8.56 3.43 6.07
C LEU A 72 -7.91 4.55 6.88
N THR A 73 -6.74 4.27 7.44
CA THR A 73 -5.94 5.28 8.13
C THR A 73 -5.13 6.08 7.12
N ASN A 74 -5.40 7.39 7.04
CA ASN A 74 -4.64 8.36 6.25
C ASN A 74 -3.75 9.19 7.19
N PHE A 75 -2.46 9.32 6.89
CA PHE A 75 -1.57 10.25 7.57
C PHE A 75 -1.31 11.46 6.67
N ASP A 76 -1.86 12.61 7.04
CA ASP A 76 -1.59 13.86 6.33
C ASP A 76 -0.26 14.45 6.84
N VAL A 77 0.76 14.35 6.00
CA VAL A 77 2.11 14.85 6.30
C VAL A 77 2.15 16.36 6.54
N ARG A 78 1.25 17.14 5.93
CA ARG A 78 1.25 18.61 6.07
C ARG A 78 0.70 19.06 7.42
N SER A 79 -0.34 18.39 7.88
CA SER A 79 -0.95 18.67 9.18
C SER A 79 -0.38 17.80 10.31
N GLU A 80 0.42 16.79 9.96
CA GLU A 80 0.94 15.75 10.86
C GLU A 80 -0.18 15.02 11.64
N GLN A 81 -1.37 14.90 11.03
CA GLN A 81 -2.56 14.32 11.65
C GLN A 81 -3.00 13.03 10.95
N PHE A 82 -3.47 12.08 11.75
CA PHE A 82 -4.14 10.89 11.27
C PHE A 82 -5.63 11.17 11.08
N ASN A 83 -6.15 10.78 9.93
CA ASN A 83 -7.57 10.88 9.58
C ASN A 83 -8.07 9.48 9.18
N MET A 84 -9.25 9.10 9.64
CA MET A 84 -9.88 7.85 9.20
C MET A 84 -10.86 8.13 8.07
N ILE A 85 -10.69 7.40 6.97
CA ILE A 85 -11.56 7.42 5.82
C ILE A 85 -12.38 6.14 5.83
N GLN A 86 -13.70 6.28 5.82
CA GLN A 86 -14.61 5.15 5.75
C GLN A 86 -14.44 4.47 4.39
N VAL A 87 -14.14 3.17 4.37
CA VAL A 87 -14.14 2.37 3.14
C VAL A 87 -15.58 2.21 2.66
N PRO A 88 -15.84 2.12 1.34
CA PRO A 88 -17.17 1.83 0.81
C PRO A 88 -17.81 0.62 1.50
N LYS A 89 -19.09 0.74 1.87
CA LYS A 89 -19.82 -0.27 2.67
C LYS A 89 -19.85 -1.63 1.97
N GLU A 90 -19.85 -1.62 0.64
CA GLU A 90 -19.81 -2.77 -0.25
C GLU A 90 -18.54 -3.61 -0.05
N LEU A 91 -17.44 -2.98 0.37
CA LEU A 91 -16.14 -3.62 0.53
C LEU A 91 -15.90 -4.12 1.96
N SER A 92 -16.65 -3.65 2.96
CA SER A 92 -16.44 -3.97 4.37
C SER A 92 -16.44 -5.48 4.66
N GLY A 93 -17.21 -6.27 3.89
CA GLY A 93 -17.26 -7.73 4.02
C GLY A 93 -16.07 -8.45 3.36
N LEU A 94 -15.43 -7.83 2.37
CA LEU A 94 -14.43 -8.45 1.49
C LEU A 94 -13.02 -8.38 2.06
N ILE A 95 -12.74 -7.42 2.96
CA ILE A 95 -11.40 -7.16 3.52
C ILE A 95 -10.79 -8.41 4.18
N ARG A 96 -11.60 -9.32 4.73
CA ARG A 96 -11.11 -10.53 5.40
C ARG A 96 -10.46 -11.56 4.47
N ASP A 97 -10.82 -11.57 3.19
CA ASP A 97 -10.37 -12.60 2.24
C ASP A 97 -9.19 -12.16 1.35
N ASN A 98 -8.67 -10.94 1.55
CA ASN A 98 -7.65 -10.25 0.73
C ASN A 98 -7.94 -10.15 -0.80
N PRO A 99 -9.17 -9.99 -1.30
CA PRO A 99 -9.42 -9.71 -2.71
C PRO A 99 -9.27 -8.22 -3.05
N ILE A 100 -8.83 -7.37 -2.12
CA ILE A 100 -8.65 -5.94 -2.36
C ILE A 100 -7.18 -5.55 -2.18
N GLY A 101 -6.74 -4.53 -2.90
CA GLY A 101 -5.45 -3.88 -2.68
C GLY A 101 -5.57 -2.37 -2.74
N PHE A 102 -4.81 -1.68 -1.90
CA PHE A 102 -4.68 -0.23 -1.97
C PHE A 102 -3.59 0.13 -2.96
N ILE A 103 -3.90 1.07 -3.84
CA ILE A 103 -3.05 1.47 -4.95
C ILE A 103 -3.10 2.99 -5.12
N GLU A 104 -2.15 3.52 -5.87
CA GLU A 104 -2.23 4.86 -6.42
C GLU A 104 -2.79 4.78 -7.85
N TYR A 105 -3.74 5.66 -8.19
CA TYR A 105 -4.28 5.78 -9.54
C TYR A 105 -4.44 7.25 -9.90
N GLY A 106 -3.66 7.71 -10.88
CA GLY A 106 -3.72 9.10 -11.35
C GLY A 106 -3.43 10.13 -10.24
N GLY A 107 -2.52 9.80 -9.30
CA GLY A 107 -2.19 10.63 -8.15
C GLY A 107 -3.21 10.63 -7.02
N LYS A 108 -4.28 9.82 -7.13
CA LYS A 108 -5.31 9.66 -6.11
C LYS A 108 -5.21 8.30 -5.42
N PRO A 109 -5.51 8.21 -4.11
CA PRO A 109 -5.64 6.94 -3.43
C PRO A 109 -6.80 6.14 -4.02
N ALA A 110 -6.59 4.85 -4.24
CA ALA A 110 -7.62 3.98 -4.80
C ALA A 110 -7.58 2.57 -4.20
N ILE A 111 -8.71 1.88 -4.29
CA ILE A 111 -8.86 0.47 -3.93
C ILE A 111 -9.10 -0.31 -5.23
N PHE A 112 -8.24 -1.29 -5.46
CA PHE A 112 -8.35 -2.28 -6.51
C PHE A 112 -9.06 -3.52 -5.98
N ASP A 113 -10.36 -3.64 -6.25
CA ASP A 113 -11.16 -4.80 -5.91
C ASP A 113 -11.08 -5.85 -7.02
N GLN A 114 -10.34 -6.93 -6.74
CA GLN A 114 -10.14 -8.07 -7.63
C GLN A 114 -11.03 -9.27 -7.27
N THR A 115 -12.11 -9.08 -6.51
CA THR A 115 -13.04 -10.16 -6.11
C THR A 115 -13.52 -10.99 -7.29
N TYR A 116 -13.81 -10.36 -8.42
CA TYR A 116 -14.32 -11.02 -9.62
C TYR A 116 -13.28 -11.20 -10.73
N LEU A 117 -12.00 -10.94 -10.45
CA LEU A 117 -10.95 -10.97 -11.47
C LEU A 117 -10.81 -12.38 -12.05
N ILE A 118 -10.61 -13.37 -11.18
CA ILE A 118 -10.38 -14.76 -11.59
C ILE A 118 -11.58 -15.34 -12.35
N GLN A 119 -12.80 -15.11 -11.86
CA GLN A 119 -14.01 -15.75 -12.39
C GLN A 119 -14.56 -15.05 -13.63
N MET A 120 -14.47 -13.72 -13.69
CA MET A 120 -15.16 -12.90 -14.70
C MET A 120 -14.21 -11.99 -15.49
N GLY A 121 -12.92 -11.96 -15.15
CA GLY A 121 -11.98 -10.97 -15.69
C GLY A 121 -12.31 -9.55 -15.24
N LYS A 122 -13.15 -9.39 -14.21
CA LYS A 122 -13.69 -8.10 -13.78
C LYS A 122 -12.98 -7.60 -12.52
N VAL A 123 -12.60 -6.33 -12.53
CA VAL A 123 -12.13 -5.60 -11.35
C VAL A 123 -12.96 -4.34 -11.17
N ASP A 124 -13.18 -3.97 -9.93
CA ASP A 124 -13.82 -2.71 -9.57
C ASP A 124 -12.77 -1.78 -8.95
N LEU A 125 -12.57 -0.63 -9.59
CA LEU A 125 -11.64 0.39 -9.14
C LEU A 125 -12.41 1.47 -8.38
N TRP A 126 -12.10 1.63 -7.10
CA TRP A 126 -12.67 2.65 -6.24
C TRP A 126 -11.66 3.77 -6.04
N VAL A 127 -11.95 4.98 -6.49
CA VAL A 127 -11.05 6.13 -6.39
C VAL A 127 -11.56 7.06 -5.32
N LEU A 128 -10.66 7.46 -4.41
CA LEU A 128 -10.97 8.46 -3.40
C LEU A 128 -10.92 9.85 -4.03
N GLU A 129 -12.07 10.51 -4.09
CA GLU A 129 -12.22 11.84 -4.63
C GLU A 129 -11.94 12.93 -3.59
N ASP A 130 -11.71 14.14 -4.10
CA ASP A 130 -11.54 15.33 -3.28
C ASP A 130 -12.81 15.54 -2.43
N GLY A 131 -12.64 15.67 -1.11
CA GLY A 131 -13.77 15.73 -0.16
C GLY A 131 -14.11 14.40 0.51
N GLY A 132 -13.37 13.32 0.23
CA GLY A 132 -13.47 12.05 0.97
C GLY A 132 -14.57 11.11 0.48
N ALA A 133 -15.21 11.41 -0.65
CA ALA A 133 -16.17 10.53 -1.30
C ALA A 133 -15.47 9.51 -2.20
N TRP A 134 -16.09 8.35 -2.42
CA TRP A 134 -15.57 7.32 -3.32
C TRP A 134 -16.33 7.33 -4.65
N SER A 135 -15.60 7.25 -5.76
CA SER A 135 -16.15 6.95 -7.08
C SER A 135 -15.75 5.54 -7.51
N THR A 136 -16.55 4.89 -8.35
CA THR A 136 -16.32 3.48 -8.75
C THR A 136 -16.38 3.32 -10.25
N LYS A 137 -15.45 2.52 -10.80
CA LYS A 137 -15.45 2.12 -12.21
C LYS A 137 -15.10 0.64 -12.33
N SER A 138 -15.90 -0.09 -13.13
CA SER A 138 -15.60 -1.48 -13.48
C SER A 138 -14.69 -1.57 -14.72
N LEU A 139 -13.71 -2.47 -14.68
CA LEU A 139 -12.86 -2.84 -15.81
C LEU A 139 -13.00 -4.35 -16.05
N VAL A 140 -13.14 -4.75 -17.33
CA VAL A 140 -13.37 -6.15 -17.72
C VAL A 140 -12.34 -6.53 -18.77
N LEU A 141 -11.49 -7.50 -18.46
CA LEU A 141 -10.46 -8.00 -19.37
C LEU A 141 -11.05 -8.55 -20.66
N GLN A 142 -10.25 -8.53 -21.72
CA GLN A 142 -10.64 -9.20 -22.95
C GLN A 142 -10.70 -10.73 -22.71
N PRO A 143 -11.69 -11.44 -23.30
CA PRO A 143 -11.82 -12.89 -23.11
C PRO A 143 -10.55 -13.68 -23.46
N CYS A 144 -9.77 -13.18 -24.43
CA CYS A 144 -8.50 -13.80 -24.83
C CYS A 144 -7.42 -13.74 -23.74
N GLN A 145 -7.55 -12.91 -22.71
CA GLN A 145 -6.58 -12.77 -21.62
C GLN A 145 -6.94 -13.62 -20.39
N MET A 146 -8.15 -14.17 -20.36
CA MET A 146 -8.62 -15.00 -19.24
C MET A 146 -7.72 -16.21 -18.98
N HIS A 147 -7.06 -16.74 -20.00
CA HIS A 147 -6.10 -17.85 -19.87
C HIS A 147 -4.86 -17.52 -19.01
N LEU A 148 -4.60 -16.24 -18.74
CA LEU A 148 -3.50 -15.81 -17.86
C LEU A 148 -3.85 -15.99 -16.38
N LEU A 149 -5.13 -16.12 -16.04
CA LEU A 149 -5.64 -16.27 -14.69
C LEU A 149 -5.76 -17.75 -14.33
N ASN A 150 -5.46 -18.09 -13.08
CA ASN A 150 -5.53 -19.47 -12.57
C ASN A 150 -6.39 -19.50 -11.32
N GLU A 151 -7.51 -20.22 -11.38
CA GLU A 151 -8.50 -20.33 -10.29
C GLU A 151 -7.95 -21.00 -9.04
N SER A 152 -6.89 -21.82 -9.16
CA SER A 152 -6.27 -22.51 -8.03
C SER A 152 -5.26 -21.64 -7.27
N ILE A 153 -4.95 -20.43 -7.76
CA ILE A 153 -3.91 -19.56 -7.20
C ILE A 153 -4.53 -18.26 -6.69
N LYS A 154 -4.42 -18.03 -5.38
CA LYS A 154 -4.77 -16.74 -4.78
C LYS A 154 -3.72 -15.68 -5.15
N LEU A 155 -4.19 -14.59 -5.76
CA LEU A 155 -3.38 -13.43 -6.14
C LEU A 155 -3.50 -12.33 -5.08
N LEU A 156 -2.41 -11.63 -4.83
CA LEU A 156 -2.34 -10.46 -3.96
C LEU A 156 -1.89 -9.26 -4.76
N VAL A 157 -2.47 -8.10 -4.47
CA VAL A 157 -1.98 -6.81 -4.94
C VAL A 157 -0.69 -6.49 -4.19
N ARG A 158 0.40 -6.26 -4.94
CA ARG A 158 1.72 -5.93 -4.39
C ARG A 158 2.06 -4.45 -4.49
N GLY A 159 1.29 -3.70 -5.26
CA GLY A 159 1.43 -2.26 -5.41
C GLY A 159 1.10 -1.82 -6.83
N THR A 160 1.47 -0.58 -7.15
CA THR A 160 1.37 0.00 -8.49
C THR A 160 2.73 0.49 -8.96
N THR A 161 2.94 0.40 -10.27
CA THR A 161 4.08 1.06 -10.93
C THR A 161 3.80 2.55 -11.13
N GLN A 162 4.83 3.30 -11.50
CA GLN A 162 4.70 4.71 -11.89
C GLN A 162 3.82 4.94 -13.14
N THR A 163 3.49 3.88 -13.88
CA THR A 163 2.65 3.94 -15.09
C THR A 163 1.21 3.48 -14.83
N ASP A 164 0.77 3.48 -13.57
CA ASP A 164 -0.54 2.99 -13.13
C ASP A 164 -0.78 1.49 -13.48
N GLU A 165 0.27 0.67 -13.58
CA GLU A 165 0.09 -0.78 -13.69
C GLU A 165 0.02 -1.40 -12.29
N VAL A 166 -1.06 -2.13 -12.01
CA VAL A 166 -1.20 -2.88 -10.75
C VAL A 166 -0.38 -4.15 -10.85
N ILE A 167 0.48 -4.40 -9.87
CA ILE A 167 1.29 -5.60 -9.76
C ILE A 167 0.52 -6.62 -8.93
N LEU A 168 0.13 -7.74 -9.56
CA LEU A 168 -0.48 -8.88 -8.88
C LEU A 168 0.53 -10.03 -8.81
N ALA A 169 0.58 -10.72 -7.68
CA ALA A 169 1.48 -11.85 -7.51
C ALA A 169 0.79 -12.99 -6.75
N PRO A 170 1.12 -14.27 -7.04
CA PRO A 170 0.69 -15.39 -6.23
C PRO A 170 1.08 -15.19 -4.76
N CYS A 171 0.17 -15.51 -3.84
CA CYS A 171 0.43 -15.43 -2.40
C CYS A 171 1.53 -16.39 -1.92
N LYS A 172 1.76 -17.48 -2.66
CA LYS A 172 2.75 -18.51 -2.36
C LYS A 172 3.82 -18.55 -3.45
N LEU A 173 5.08 -18.75 -3.04
CA LEU A 173 6.19 -19.00 -3.95
C LEU A 173 6.17 -20.46 -4.43
N PHE A 174 6.29 -20.65 -5.74
CA PHE A 174 6.42 -21.94 -6.40
C PHE A 174 7.51 -21.86 -7.48
N SER A 175 7.96 -23.00 -8.00
CA SER A 175 9.01 -23.08 -9.04
C SER A 175 8.71 -22.26 -10.30
N ASN A 176 7.42 -22.10 -10.63
CA ASN A 176 6.96 -21.27 -11.75
C ASN A 176 6.33 -19.97 -11.24
N TYR A 177 7.07 -19.17 -10.47
CA TYR A 177 6.57 -17.89 -9.98
C TYR A 177 6.39 -16.89 -11.14
N TYR A 178 5.37 -16.05 -11.03
CA TYR A 178 5.08 -15.05 -12.04
C TYR A 178 4.45 -13.83 -11.39
N LEU A 179 4.59 -12.70 -12.07
CA LEU A 179 3.87 -11.48 -11.79
C LEU A 179 2.85 -11.26 -12.90
N LEU A 180 1.71 -10.66 -12.55
CA LEU A 180 0.81 -10.09 -13.53
C LEU A 180 0.86 -8.57 -13.38
N TYR A 181 0.91 -7.88 -14.50
CA TYR A 181 0.80 -6.43 -14.54
C TYR A 181 -0.53 -6.10 -15.22
N TYR A 182 -1.39 -5.40 -14.50
CA TYR A 182 -2.68 -4.96 -14.98
C TYR A 182 -2.58 -3.47 -15.31
N ASP A 183 -2.62 -3.13 -16.60
CA ASP A 183 -2.66 -1.74 -17.06
C ASP A 183 -4.09 -1.19 -16.91
N LEU A 184 -4.31 -0.31 -15.93
CA LEU A 184 -5.63 0.25 -15.64
C LEU A 184 -6.17 1.17 -16.75
N ARG A 185 -5.28 1.71 -17.60
CA ARG A 185 -5.66 2.64 -18.68
C ARG A 185 -6.04 1.88 -19.94
N LYS A 186 -5.23 0.89 -20.32
CA LYS A 186 -5.47 0.04 -21.49
C LYS A 186 -6.43 -1.11 -21.19
N ASN A 187 -6.68 -1.39 -19.91
CA ASN A 187 -7.48 -2.53 -19.47
C ASN A 187 -6.91 -3.84 -20.06
N ASP A 188 -5.60 -4.02 -19.85
CA ASP A 188 -4.80 -5.10 -20.42
C ASP A 188 -4.02 -5.80 -19.31
N LEU A 189 -3.98 -7.13 -19.35
CA LEU A 189 -3.24 -7.97 -18.42
C LEU A 189 -2.08 -8.64 -19.15
N ARG A 190 -0.88 -8.49 -18.59
CA ARG A 190 0.33 -9.20 -19.07
C ARG A 190 0.93 -10.04 -17.95
N LYS A 191 1.49 -11.19 -18.33
CA LYS A 191 2.18 -12.11 -17.42
C LYS A 191 3.69 -12.02 -17.62
N PHE A 192 4.42 -11.92 -16.52
CA PHE A 192 5.87 -11.95 -16.48
C PHE A 192 6.34 -13.12 -15.63
N ASN A 193 7.03 -14.08 -16.24
CA ASN A 193 7.58 -15.22 -15.49
C ASN A 193 8.86 -14.79 -14.77
N VAL A 194 8.91 -15.06 -13.47
CA VAL A 194 10.10 -14.82 -12.65
C VAL A 194 10.85 -16.13 -12.53
N GLY A 195 12.04 -16.20 -13.13
CA GLY A 195 12.92 -17.35 -12.96
C GLY A 195 13.48 -17.38 -11.53
N LEU A 196 12.94 -18.25 -10.68
CA LEU A 196 13.50 -18.51 -9.36
C LEU A 196 14.46 -19.70 -9.46
N THR A 197 15.75 -19.46 -9.23
CA THR A 197 16.82 -20.46 -9.39
C THR A 197 17.14 -21.26 -8.13
N SER A 198 16.43 -21.03 -7.02
CA SER A 198 16.75 -21.64 -5.73
C SER A 198 15.57 -22.37 -5.12
N ASP A 199 15.72 -23.69 -4.98
CA ASP A 199 14.70 -24.61 -4.50
C ASP A 199 14.33 -24.44 -3.03
N HIS A 200 15.21 -23.78 -2.26
CA HIS A 200 15.05 -23.55 -0.82
C HIS A 200 13.91 -22.60 -0.43
N TRP A 201 13.30 -21.89 -1.39
CA TRP A 201 12.28 -20.86 -1.13
C TRP A 201 10.85 -21.32 -1.44
N PHE A 202 10.68 -22.50 -2.05
CA PHE A 202 9.37 -22.99 -2.48
C PHE A 202 8.52 -23.47 -1.30
N GLY A 203 7.22 -23.16 -1.35
CA GLY A 203 6.25 -23.61 -0.35
C GLY A 203 6.27 -22.84 0.98
N LYS A 204 7.11 -21.80 1.12
CA LYS A 204 7.04 -20.92 2.29
C LYS A 204 5.88 -19.91 2.16
N PRO A 205 4.96 -19.86 3.13
CA PRO A 205 3.73 -19.07 3.01
C PRO A 205 3.90 -17.55 3.18
N TYR A 206 5.09 -17.04 3.51
CA TYR A 206 5.29 -15.66 3.94
C TYR A 206 6.64 -15.08 3.51
N ALA A 207 6.90 -15.07 2.21
CA ALA A 207 7.89 -14.15 1.68
C ALA A 207 7.15 -12.93 1.13
N ASP A 208 6.85 -11.98 2.02
CA ASP A 208 6.42 -10.64 1.61
C ASP A 208 7.61 -9.92 1.02
N TYR A 209 7.79 -10.06 -0.28
CA TYR A 209 8.60 -9.13 -1.03
C TYR A 209 7.72 -7.91 -1.31
N ILE A 210 7.99 -6.82 -0.60
CA ILE A 210 7.63 -5.49 -1.09
C ILE A 210 8.45 -5.32 -2.36
N LEU A 211 7.81 -5.47 -3.52
CA LEU A 211 8.38 -5.08 -4.80
C LEU A 211 8.45 -3.55 -4.77
N PHE A 212 9.56 -3.03 -4.26
CA PHE A 212 9.88 -1.63 -4.40
C PHE A 212 10.11 -1.39 -5.90
N ASP A 213 9.13 -0.79 -6.58
CA ASP A 213 9.43 0.06 -7.72
C ASP A 213 10.06 1.36 -7.18
N LYS A 214 11.24 1.22 -6.58
CA LYS A 214 12.17 2.32 -6.41
C LYS A 214 13.29 2.09 -7.41
N ASN A 215 13.03 2.51 -8.63
CA ASN A 215 14.06 3.10 -9.47
C ASN A 215 14.53 4.46 -8.87
N GLU A 216 14.77 4.52 -7.56
CA GLU A 216 15.70 5.49 -7.00
C GLU A 216 17.05 4.81 -7.07
N SER A 217 17.77 5.10 -8.15
CA SER A 217 19.21 4.93 -8.21
C SER A 217 19.83 5.38 -6.88
N ILE A 218 20.32 4.44 -6.08
CA ILE A 218 21.30 4.74 -5.05
C ILE A 218 22.57 5.11 -5.81
N LEU A 219 22.71 6.40 -6.13
CA LEU A 219 23.98 6.98 -6.48
C LEU A 219 24.86 6.86 -5.23
N HIS A 220 25.73 5.85 -5.23
CA HIS A 220 26.93 5.88 -4.43
C HIS A 220 27.71 7.14 -4.83
N LEU A 221 27.89 8.06 -3.89
CA LEU A 221 29.00 9.01 -3.93
C LEU A 221 29.95 8.62 -2.82
N GLU A 222 30.98 7.89 -3.23
CA GLU A 222 32.23 7.80 -2.48
C GLU A 222 32.83 9.21 -2.37
N THR A 223 33.35 9.52 -1.19
CA THR A 223 34.57 10.31 -1.03
C THR A 223 35.37 9.73 0.12
#